data_AF-A0A8H3FHY5-F1
#
_entry.id   AF-A0A8H3FHY5-F1
#
_cell.length_a   1.000
_cell.length_b   1.000
_cell.length_c   1.000
_cell.angle_alpha   90.00
_cell.angle_beta   90.00
_cell.angle_gamma   90.00
#
_symmetry.space_group_name_H-M   'P 1'
#
loop_
_entity.id
_entity.type
_entity.pdbx_description
1 polymer ?
#
loop_
_entity_poly.entity_id
_entity_poly.type
_entity_poly.pdbx_seq_one_letter_code
_entity_poly.pdbx_strand_id
1 'polypeptide(L)'
;MSSTTIFILALSILNIATVHGEKINKPPLLPGFNGLDAALKKNLPKTSHDKVDLWSPGWILEDCKILAENNSFSPHDIETFSIRYTDCPSPWILCRHKDSPDPLWHSVELFGRIPVRARSHIKGMLMLPNNVTDYAYNANNYLVIFNQQNAAHHDWSSLTVIMHEVGHSLDLDGYRDRPLSASDKWRAALDQDSMVPDAYAGTDVREDVAQNTVIATYDLVVPGGLGNVKGVDWHGIQHQYELIKREQADANTSNLLVPGGQCVTRLPNSPAVQISGKKRTRRAPRGVNLLKGKPNTDLVEGLKVLVPSRNFSTEYFCHRPEGA
;
A
#
# COMPACT_ATOMS: atom_id res chain seq x y z
N MET A 1 46.54 -3.22 -45.90
CA MET A 1 46.31 -2.37 -44.72
C MET A 1 44.95 -1.72 -44.86
N SER A 2 44.15 -1.79 -43.78
CA SER A 2 42.86 -1.14 -43.52
C SER A 2 41.63 -1.60 -44.34
N SER A 3 40.84 -2.50 -43.74
CA SER A 3 39.41 -2.71 -44.05
C SER A 3 38.60 -1.87 -43.06
N THR A 4 37.80 -0.93 -43.56
CA THR A 4 36.91 -0.09 -42.74
C THR A 4 35.55 -0.78 -42.62
N THR A 5 35.28 -1.38 -41.45
CA THR A 5 33.97 -1.96 -41.13
C THR A 5 33.03 -0.85 -40.64
N ILE A 6 31.96 -0.60 -41.39
CA ILE A 6 30.88 0.31 -41.01
C ILE A 6 29.95 -0.42 -40.03
N PHE A 7 29.91 0.04 -38.77
CA PHE A 7 28.90 -0.39 -37.80
C PHE A 7 27.61 0.41 -38.04
N ILE A 8 26.56 -0.28 -38.49
CA ILE A 8 25.19 0.26 -38.47
C ILE A 8 24.67 0.11 -37.05
N LEU A 9 24.60 1.21 -36.30
CA LEU A 9 23.88 1.28 -35.03
C LEU A 9 22.38 1.23 -35.35
N ALA A 10 21.74 0.08 -35.18
CA ALA A 10 20.30 0.00 -35.10
C ALA A 10 19.86 0.61 -33.76
N LEU A 11 19.37 1.85 -33.79
CA LEU A 11 18.59 2.40 -32.68
C LEU A 11 17.28 1.62 -32.58
N SER A 12 17.23 0.63 -31.70
CA SER A 12 15.97 0.08 -31.21
C SER A 12 15.28 1.16 -30.37
N ILE A 13 14.34 1.87 -31.00
CA ILE A 13 13.37 2.70 -30.29
C ILE A 13 12.53 1.73 -29.45
N LEU A 14 12.82 1.67 -28.15
CA LEU A 14 11.96 1.01 -27.19
C LEU A 14 10.65 1.81 -27.16
N ASN A 15 9.61 1.29 -27.78
CA ASN A 15 8.26 1.79 -27.57
C ASN A 15 7.92 1.56 -26.10
N ILE A 16 8.11 2.60 -25.27
CA ILE A 16 7.48 2.66 -23.96
C ILE A 16 6.00 2.90 -24.25
N ALA A 17 5.26 1.81 -24.45
CA ALA A 17 3.82 1.86 -24.44
C ALA A 17 3.42 2.35 -23.04
N THR A 18 2.94 3.58 -22.97
CA THR A 18 2.15 4.04 -21.84
C THR A 18 0.91 3.16 -21.78
N VAL A 19 0.93 2.15 -20.90
CA VAL A 19 -0.24 1.31 -20.60
C VAL A 19 -1.25 2.19 -19.88
N HIS A 20 -2.02 2.94 -20.68
CA HIS A 20 -3.27 3.54 -20.26
C HIS A 20 -4.18 2.39 -19.88
N GLY A 21 -4.79 2.49 -18.69
CA GLY A 21 -5.56 1.41 -18.10
C GLY A 21 -6.71 0.94 -18.99
N GLU A 22 -6.86 -0.37 -19.13
CA GLU A 22 -7.95 -0.95 -19.91
C GLU A 22 -9.21 -0.96 -19.04
N LYS A 23 -10.21 -0.16 -19.43
CA LYS A 23 -11.51 -0.14 -18.75
C LYS A 23 -12.18 -1.52 -18.87
N ILE A 24 -12.65 -2.06 -17.76
CA ILE A 24 -13.32 -3.37 -17.72
C ILE A 24 -14.84 -3.17 -17.84
N ASN A 25 -15.44 -3.80 -18.84
CA ASN A 25 -16.88 -3.71 -19.09
C ASN A 25 -17.65 -4.89 -18.48
N LYS A 26 -17.65 -4.98 -17.14
CA LYS A 26 -18.39 -6.02 -16.38
C LYS A 26 -19.20 -5.38 -15.24
N PRO A 27 -20.37 -5.93 -14.88
CA PRO A 27 -21.17 -5.40 -13.77
C PRO A 27 -20.45 -5.60 -12.42
N PRO A 28 -20.69 -4.71 -11.44
CA PRO A 28 -20.13 -4.83 -10.10
C PRO A 28 -20.88 -5.87 -9.26
N LEU A 29 -20.14 -6.65 -8.47
CA LEU A 29 -20.69 -7.62 -7.52
C LEU A 29 -21.25 -6.92 -6.27
N LEU A 30 -20.48 -6.00 -5.70
CA LEU A 30 -20.80 -5.26 -4.49
C LEU A 30 -21.00 -3.77 -4.82
N PRO A 31 -21.82 -3.04 -4.03
CA PRO A 31 -21.90 -1.58 -4.14
C PRO A 31 -20.63 -0.87 -3.63
N GLY A 32 -19.72 -1.60 -2.98
CA GLY A 32 -18.48 -1.13 -2.37
C GLY A 32 -18.11 -1.99 -1.16
N PHE A 33 -16.93 -1.76 -0.57
CA PHE A 33 -16.37 -2.64 0.46
C PHE A 33 -16.65 -2.24 1.91
N ASN A 34 -17.38 -1.15 2.17
CA ASN A 34 -17.65 -0.68 3.54
C ASN A 34 -18.26 -1.76 4.45
N GLY A 35 -19.09 -2.66 3.89
CA GLY A 35 -19.70 -3.76 4.63
C GLY A 35 -18.71 -4.86 5.08
N LEU A 36 -17.49 -4.88 4.54
CA LEU A 36 -16.47 -5.91 4.82
C LEU A 36 -15.50 -5.50 5.94
N ASP A 37 -15.35 -4.19 6.19
CA ASP A 37 -14.31 -3.62 7.05
C ASP A 37 -14.37 -4.13 8.50
N ALA A 38 -15.56 -4.19 9.10
CA ALA A 38 -15.71 -4.63 10.48
C ALA A 38 -15.25 -6.09 10.68
N ALA A 39 -15.57 -6.97 9.73
CA ALA A 39 -15.16 -8.37 9.77
C ALA A 39 -13.66 -8.53 9.49
N LEU A 40 -13.09 -7.75 8.56
CA LEU A 40 -11.63 -7.71 8.36
C LEU A 40 -10.91 -7.23 9.62
N LYS A 41 -11.33 -6.12 10.24
CA LYS A 41 -10.73 -5.59 11.47
C LYS A 41 -10.77 -6.59 12.63
N LYS A 42 -11.79 -7.45 12.66
CA LYS A 42 -11.90 -8.52 13.66
C LYS A 42 -10.90 -9.66 13.42
N ASN A 43 -10.61 -9.99 12.16
CA ASN A 43 -9.83 -11.17 11.79
C ASN A 43 -8.38 -10.85 11.34
N LEU A 44 -8.05 -9.58 11.13
CA LEU A 44 -6.69 -9.07 10.96
C LEU A 44 -6.25 -8.38 12.27
N PRO A 45 -5.66 -9.13 13.22
CA PRO A 45 -5.31 -8.59 14.53
C PRO A 45 -4.24 -7.51 14.43
N LYS A 46 -4.25 -6.57 15.38
CA LYS A 46 -3.17 -5.59 15.52
C LYS A 46 -1.90 -6.33 15.96
N THR A 47 -0.81 -6.12 15.25
CA THR A 47 0.50 -6.62 15.67
C THR A 47 1.04 -5.78 16.82
N SER A 48 1.55 -6.44 17.86
CA SER A 48 2.27 -5.79 18.95
C SER A 48 3.53 -5.08 18.45
N HIS A 49 3.98 -4.09 19.21
CA HIS A 49 5.18 -3.33 18.90
C HIS A 49 5.94 -3.04 20.18
N ASP A 50 7.26 -3.06 20.10
CA ASP A 50 8.12 -2.84 21.28
C ASP A 50 8.45 -1.37 21.48
N LYS A 51 8.46 -0.62 20.38
CA LYS A 51 9.00 0.74 20.36
C LYS A 51 8.34 1.59 19.30
N VAL A 52 7.96 2.80 19.70
CA VAL A 52 7.59 3.91 18.82
C VAL A 52 8.44 5.12 19.16
N ASP A 53 9.05 5.68 18.13
CA ASP A 53 10.12 6.66 18.24
C ASP A 53 9.84 7.84 17.31
N LEU A 54 9.42 8.98 17.86
CA LEU A 54 9.26 10.23 17.12
C LEU A 54 10.63 10.81 16.78
N TRP A 55 10.83 11.20 15.53
CA TRP A 55 12.07 11.81 15.09
C TRP A 55 12.18 13.27 15.56
N SER A 56 13.40 13.69 15.90
CA SER A 56 13.63 15.09 16.26
C SER A 56 13.32 16.03 15.09
N PRO A 57 12.85 17.25 15.40
CA PRO A 57 12.62 18.28 14.40
C PRO A 57 13.83 18.52 13.48
N GLY A 58 13.58 18.62 12.18
CA GLY A 58 14.59 18.86 11.15
C GLY A 58 15.03 17.61 10.39
N TRP A 59 14.56 16.42 10.77
CA TRP A 59 14.73 15.19 10.00
C TRP A 59 13.38 14.68 9.49
N ILE A 60 13.38 14.19 8.26
CA ILE A 60 12.24 13.57 7.59
C ILE A 60 12.74 12.40 6.73
N LEU A 61 11.89 11.42 6.49
CA LEU A 61 12.14 10.38 5.51
C LEU A 61 12.04 10.98 4.09
N GLU A 62 12.99 10.68 3.19
CA GLU A 62 13.02 11.27 1.84
C GLU A 62 11.71 11.07 1.06
N ASP A 63 11.15 9.85 1.07
CA ASP A 63 9.86 9.60 0.41
C ASP A 63 8.74 10.47 1.00
N CYS A 64 8.69 10.63 2.33
CA CYS A 64 7.69 11.50 2.95
C CYS A 64 7.85 12.97 2.57
N LYS A 65 9.09 13.43 2.38
CA LYS A 65 9.37 14.79 1.93
C LYS A 65 8.82 14.99 0.52
N ILE A 66 9.20 14.11 -0.41
CA ILE A 66 8.78 14.17 -1.81
C ILE A 66 7.25 14.09 -1.90
N LEU A 67 6.64 13.13 -1.22
CA LEU A 67 5.18 12.97 -1.24
C LEU A 67 4.47 14.17 -0.59
N ALA A 68 4.97 14.72 0.52
CA ALA A 68 4.38 15.93 1.08
C ALA A 68 4.45 17.10 0.09
N GLU A 69 5.61 17.35 -0.52
CA GLU A 69 5.81 18.42 -1.49
C GLU A 69 4.94 18.24 -2.75
N ASN A 70 4.85 17.03 -3.29
CA ASN A 70 3.98 16.70 -4.44
C ASN A 70 2.50 16.95 -4.15
N ASN A 71 2.09 16.80 -2.88
CA ASN A 71 0.71 17.07 -2.44
C ASN A 71 0.55 18.47 -1.84
N SER A 72 1.50 19.38 -2.13
CA SER A 72 1.47 20.79 -1.69
C SER A 72 1.47 21.01 -0.17
N PHE A 73 1.99 20.04 0.60
CA PHE A 73 2.23 20.17 2.04
C PHE A 73 3.67 20.56 2.33
N SER A 74 3.86 21.35 3.38
CA SER A 74 5.19 21.69 3.89
C SER A 74 5.80 20.49 4.63
N PRO A 75 7.03 20.04 4.27
CA PRO A 75 7.74 19.02 5.04
C PRO A 75 7.94 19.39 6.51
N HIS A 76 7.94 20.68 6.84
CA HIS A 76 8.04 21.14 8.23
C HIS A 76 6.84 20.73 9.09
N ASP A 77 5.69 20.48 8.48
CA ASP A 77 4.48 20.08 9.18
C ASP A 77 4.28 18.56 9.22
N ILE A 78 5.21 17.81 8.65
CA ILE A 78 5.26 16.35 8.77
C ILE A 78 5.99 15.95 10.06
N GLU A 79 5.42 14.95 10.72
CA GLU A 79 5.97 14.21 11.85
C GLU A 79 6.38 12.83 11.35
N THR A 80 7.68 12.54 11.41
CA THR A 80 8.22 11.21 11.07
C THR A 80 8.49 10.42 12.34
N PHE A 81 8.12 9.14 12.34
CA PHE A 81 8.33 8.26 13.48
C PHE A 81 8.63 6.83 13.03
N SER A 82 9.45 6.14 13.83
CA SER A 82 9.80 4.73 13.62
C SER A 82 8.97 3.83 14.53
N ILE A 83 8.53 2.69 14.01
CA ILE A 83 7.81 1.66 14.76
C ILE A 83 8.52 0.33 14.56
N ARG A 84 8.86 -0.35 15.65
CA ARG A 84 9.32 -1.75 15.60
C ARG A 84 8.20 -2.68 16.08
N TYR A 85 7.56 -3.36 15.14
CA TYR A 85 6.60 -4.43 15.42
C TYR A 85 7.32 -5.70 15.88
N THR A 86 6.65 -6.52 16.68
CA THR A 86 7.23 -7.74 17.29
C THR A 86 7.53 -8.87 16.29
N ASP A 87 6.99 -8.77 15.08
CA ASP A 87 7.12 -9.74 13.99
C ASP A 87 8.17 -9.32 12.94
N CYS A 88 8.92 -8.25 13.20
CA CYS A 88 9.98 -7.78 12.32
C CYS A 88 11.13 -7.15 13.11
N PRO A 89 12.39 -7.59 12.87
CA PRO A 89 13.53 -7.00 13.56
C PRO A 89 13.77 -5.53 13.15
N SER A 90 13.39 -5.16 11.92
CA SER A 90 13.62 -3.82 11.38
C SER A 90 12.42 -2.90 11.58
N PRO A 91 12.61 -1.64 12.03
CA PRO A 91 11.50 -0.72 12.17
C PRO A 91 10.97 -0.25 10.82
N TRP A 92 9.65 -0.07 10.71
CA TRP A 92 9.05 0.76 9.66
C TRP A 92 9.10 2.22 10.06
N ILE A 93 9.16 3.11 9.07
CA ILE A 93 9.16 4.55 9.28
C ILE A 93 7.90 5.09 8.61
N LEU A 94 7.04 5.71 9.40
CA LEU A 94 5.80 6.30 8.94
C LEU A 94 5.85 7.81 9.15
N CYS A 95 4.96 8.49 8.44
CA CYS A 95 4.83 9.92 8.49
C CYS A 95 3.37 10.32 8.65
N ARG A 96 3.15 11.44 9.33
CA ARG A 96 1.84 12.08 9.37
C ARG A 96 2.02 13.58 9.36
N HIS A 97 1.11 14.30 8.74
CA HIS A 97 1.00 15.72 8.94
C HIS A 97 0.49 16.00 10.37
N LYS A 98 0.99 17.05 11.02
CA LYS A 98 0.62 17.42 12.41
C LYS A 98 -0.89 17.64 12.57
N ASP A 99 -1.53 18.16 11.52
CA ASP A 99 -2.97 18.47 11.46
C ASP A 99 -3.79 17.33 10.83
N SER A 100 -3.18 16.15 10.61
CA SER A 100 -3.95 14.94 10.25
C SER A 100 -4.96 14.66 11.37
N PRO A 101 -6.25 14.45 11.04
CA PRO A 101 -7.28 14.17 12.05
C PRO A 101 -6.99 12.88 12.80
N ASP A 102 -6.38 11.91 12.13
CA ASP A 102 -5.99 10.65 12.76
C ASP A 102 -4.79 10.83 13.69
N PRO A 103 -4.90 10.37 14.94
CA PRO A 103 -3.79 10.39 15.88
C PRO A 103 -2.70 9.41 15.43
N LEU A 104 -1.45 9.66 15.84
CA LEU A 104 -0.30 8.80 15.56
C LEU A 104 -0.57 7.32 15.83
N TRP A 105 -1.25 7.02 16.94
CA TRP A 105 -1.57 5.64 17.33
C TRP A 105 -2.49 4.94 16.33
N HIS A 106 -3.38 5.67 15.67
CA HIS A 106 -4.21 5.10 14.61
C HIS A 106 -3.35 4.60 13.44
N SER A 107 -2.34 5.37 13.03
CA SER A 107 -1.38 4.96 12.00
C SER A 107 -0.63 3.69 12.40
N VAL A 108 -0.17 3.62 13.66
CA VAL A 108 0.54 2.46 14.22
C VAL A 108 -0.35 1.22 14.19
N GLU A 109 -1.60 1.35 14.62
CA GLU A 109 -2.53 0.22 14.68
C GLU A 109 -2.95 -0.24 13.29
N LEU A 110 -3.27 0.69 12.39
CA LEU A 110 -3.73 0.40 11.04
C LEU A 110 -2.65 -0.31 10.24
N PHE A 111 -1.43 0.23 10.23
CA PHE A 111 -0.28 -0.39 9.58
C PHE A 111 0.12 -1.72 10.26
N GLY A 112 -0.13 -1.84 11.56
CA GLY A 112 0.10 -3.05 12.35
C GLY A 112 -0.86 -4.20 12.05
N ARG A 113 -1.98 -3.94 11.37
CA ARG A 113 -2.97 -4.97 10.97
C ARG A 113 -2.67 -5.59 9.62
N ILE A 114 -1.81 -4.96 8.81
CA ILE A 114 -1.35 -5.53 7.54
C ILE A 114 -0.49 -6.75 7.86
N PRO A 115 -0.78 -7.94 7.30
CA PRO A 115 0.05 -9.12 7.48
C PRO A 115 1.52 -8.85 7.17
N VAL A 116 2.43 -9.32 8.02
CA VAL A 116 3.86 -8.93 7.96
C VAL A 116 4.51 -9.19 6.60
N ARG A 117 4.10 -10.25 5.91
CA ARG A 117 4.63 -10.61 4.61
C ARG A 117 4.17 -9.64 3.52
N ALA A 118 2.88 -9.30 3.47
CA ALA A 118 2.41 -8.20 2.60
C ALA A 118 3.04 -6.85 2.98
N ARG A 119 3.09 -6.53 4.29
CA ARG A 119 3.70 -5.30 4.83
C ARG A 119 5.18 -5.16 4.49
N SER A 120 5.84 -6.26 4.13
CA SER A 120 7.24 -6.25 3.71
C SER A 120 7.47 -5.66 2.32
N HIS A 121 6.41 -5.63 1.50
CA HIS A 121 6.37 -4.96 0.19
C HIS A 121 5.92 -3.51 0.31
N ILE A 122 5.89 -2.96 1.53
CA ILE A 122 5.49 -1.59 1.80
C ILE A 122 6.65 -0.85 2.45
N LYS A 123 7.01 0.30 1.89
CA LYS A 123 8.07 1.17 2.42
C LYS A 123 7.61 1.90 3.67
N GLY A 124 6.41 2.48 3.62
CA GLY A 124 5.82 3.22 4.73
C GLY A 124 4.43 3.76 4.40
N MET A 125 3.96 4.68 5.24
CA MET A 125 2.64 5.31 5.15
C MET A 125 2.74 6.80 5.49
N LEU A 126 2.01 7.64 4.76
CA LEU A 126 1.91 9.09 4.95
C LEU A 126 0.45 9.48 5.13
N MET A 127 0.12 10.04 6.30
CA MET A 127 -1.23 10.54 6.58
C MET A 127 -1.27 12.07 6.44
N LEU A 128 -2.18 12.57 5.61
CA LEU A 128 -2.35 13.99 5.30
C LEU A 128 -3.79 14.43 5.62
N PRO A 129 -4.01 15.68 6.06
CA PRO A 129 -5.36 16.20 6.16
C PRO A 129 -5.93 16.50 4.77
N ASN A 130 -7.25 16.44 4.67
CA ASN A 130 -7.99 17.03 3.56
C ASN A 130 -9.18 17.82 4.11
N ASN A 131 -9.65 18.82 3.37
CA ASN A 131 -10.83 19.61 3.73
C ASN A 131 -12.01 19.38 2.79
N VAL A 132 -11.83 18.60 1.72
CA VAL A 132 -12.83 18.40 0.66
C VAL A 132 -13.35 16.97 0.65
N THR A 133 -12.48 16.01 0.36
CA THR A 133 -12.85 14.60 0.26
C THR A 133 -11.71 13.75 0.80
N ASP A 134 -12.05 12.63 1.40
CA ASP A 134 -11.06 11.64 1.78
C ASP A 134 -10.71 10.80 0.56
N TYR A 135 -9.48 10.32 0.49
CA TYR A 135 -9.00 9.38 -0.53
C TYR A 135 -7.67 8.76 -0.08
N ALA A 136 -7.25 7.70 -0.77
CA ALA A 136 -5.92 7.13 -0.63
C ALA A 136 -5.32 6.86 -2.02
N TYR A 137 -4.00 6.63 -2.08
CA TYR A 137 -3.35 6.06 -3.24
C TYR A 137 -2.01 5.43 -2.86
N ASN A 138 -1.48 4.61 -3.76
CA ASN A 138 -0.16 4.01 -3.66
C ASN A 138 0.85 4.73 -4.56
N ALA A 139 1.90 5.29 -3.97
CA ALA A 139 3.03 5.83 -4.72
C ALA A 139 4.30 5.01 -4.45
N ASN A 140 4.64 4.13 -5.40
CA ASN A 140 5.87 3.34 -5.36
C ASN A 140 6.07 2.58 -4.03
N ASN A 141 5.03 1.82 -3.64
CA ASN A 141 4.96 1.05 -2.40
C ASN A 141 4.88 1.90 -1.12
N TYR A 142 4.42 3.15 -1.25
CA TYR A 142 4.13 4.05 -0.14
C TYR A 142 2.64 4.36 -0.10
N LEU A 143 1.99 4.15 1.05
CA LEU A 143 0.56 4.35 1.20
C LEU A 143 0.32 5.81 1.60
N VAL A 144 -0.38 6.58 0.77
CA VAL A 144 -0.72 7.97 1.07
C VAL A 144 -2.21 8.06 1.35
N ILE A 145 -2.58 8.61 2.50
CA ILE A 145 -3.96 8.63 3.00
C ILE A 145 -4.35 10.06 3.34
N PHE A 146 -5.49 10.49 2.82
CA PHE A 146 -6.09 11.79 3.05
C PHE A 146 -7.38 11.64 3.84
N ASN A 147 -7.44 12.28 5.02
CA ASN A 147 -8.62 12.22 5.88
C ASN A 147 -9.13 13.63 6.23
N GLN A 148 -10.45 13.77 6.23
CA GLN A 148 -11.16 15.01 6.50
C GLN A 148 -11.07 15.41 7.96
N GLN A 149 -10.75 16.67 8.23
CA GLN A 149 -10.62 17.15 9.62
C GLN A 149 -11.93 17.09 10.43
N ASN A 150 -13.09 17.12 9.76
CA ASN A 150 -14.40 17.27 10.40
C ASN A 150 -15.37 16.10 10.12
N ALA A 151 -14.88 14.98 9.56
CA ALA A 151 -15.75 13.83 9.30
C ALA A 151 -16.06 13.10 10.62
N ALA A 152 -17.35 12.84 10.88
CA ALA A 152 -17.79 12.04 12.03
C ALA A 152 -17.30 10.57 11.95
N HIS A 153 -16.92 10.12 10.76
CA HIS A 153 -16.38 8.80 10.46
C HIS A 153 -15.27 8.93 9.41
N HIS A 154 -14.03 8.55 9.74
CA HIS A 154 -12.90 8.50 8.81
C HIS A 154 -12.84 7.13 8.09
N ASP A 155 -13.82 6.86 7.23
CA ASP A 155 -13.96 5.57 6.53
C ASP A 155 -12.79 5.27 5.59
N TRP A 156 -11.97 6.26 5.24
CA TRP A 156 -10.81 6.10 4.35
C TRP A 156 -9.54 5.67 5.05
N SER A 157 -9.58 5.64 6.38
CA SER A 157 -8.69 4.86 7.22
C SER A 157 -9.27 3.47 7.55
N SER A 158 -10.28 3.01 6.78
CA SER A 158 -10.76 1.63 6.86
C SER A 158 -9.70 0.64 6.41
N LEU A 159 -9.78 -0.56 6.96
CA LEU A 159 -8.86 -1.64 6.63
C LEU A 159 -9.09 -2.13 5.20
N THR A 160 -10.30 -1.97 4.64
CA THR A 160 -10.57 -2.26 3.22
C THR A 160 -9.79 -1.34 2.29
N VAL A 161 -9.78 -0.02 2.56
CA VAL A 161 -8.97 0.93 1.77
C VAL A 161 -7.48 0.65 1.93
N ILE A 162 -7.01 0.37 3.15
CA ILE A 162 -5.60 0.01 3.35
C ILE A 162 -5.22 -1.26 2.59
N MET A 163 -6.04 -2.30 2.65
CA MET A 163 -5.75 -3.55 1.94
C MET A 163 -5.84 -3.38 0.42
N HIS A 164 -6.63 -2.43 -0.06
CA HIS A 164 -6.62 -2.03 -1.47
C HIS A 164 -5.26 -1.42 -1.86
N GLU A 165 -4.75 -0.45 -1.08
CA GLU A 165 -3.42 0.14 -1.34
C GLU A 165 -2.25 -0.85 -1.16
N VAL A 166 -2.43 -1.84 -0.27
CA VAL A 166 -1.54 -3.01 -0.16
C VAL A 166 -1.59 -3.81 -1.46
N GLY A 167 -2.78 -4.01 -2.04
CA GLY A 167 -2.98 -4.67 -3.33
C GLY A 167 -2.15 -4.05 -4.44
N HIS A 168 -2.10 -2.72 -4.56
CA HIS A 168 -1.19 -2.06 -5.50
C HIS A 168 0.28 -2.37 -5.22
N SER A 169 0.72 -2.34 -3.96
CA SER A 169 2.12 -2.70 -3.62
C SER A 169 2.46 -4.15 -4.02
N LEU A 170 1.52 -5.07 -3.80
CA LEU A 170 1.70 -6.48 -4.15
C LEU A 170 1.64 -6.72 -5.65
N ASP A 171 0.79 -5.98 -6.37
CA ASP A 171 0.78 -5.97 -7.81
C ASP A 171 2.17 -5.59 -8.34
N LEU A 172 2.75 -4.50 -7.84
CA LEU A 172 4.07 -4.02 -8.27
C LEU A 172 5.21 -5.00 -7.96
N ASP A 173 5.30 -5.49 -6.72
CA ASP A 173 6.51 -6.16 -6.23
C ASP A 173 6.25 -7.45 -5.43
N GLY A 174 4.99 -7.75 -5.10
CA GLY A 174 4.59 -8.86 -4.23
C GLY A 174 4.51 -10.20 -4.93
N TYR A 175 3.99 -10.22 -6.16
CA TYR A 175 3.73 -11.47 -6.87
C TYR A 175 4.93 -11.92 -7.72
N ARG A 176 4.92 -13.21 -8.09
CA ARG A 176 5.97 -13.81 -8.93
C ARG A 176 5.99 -13.18 -10.31
N ASP A 177 4.83 -13.16 -10.97
CA ASP A 177 4.65 -12.54 -12.29
C ASP A 177 4.12 -11.12 -12.09
N ARG A 178 5.03 -10.22 -11.73
CA ARG A 178 4.73 -8.83 -11.42
C ARG A 178 5.02 -7.90 -12.62
N PRO A 179 4.17 -6.89 -12.90
CA PRO A 179 2.89 -6.68 -12.25
C PRO A 179 1.85 -7.73 -12.64
N LEU A 180 1.09 -8.21 -11.66
CA LEU A 180 0.06 -9.24 -11.88
C LEU A 180 -1.03 -8.70 -12.81
N SER A 181 -1.41 -7.43 -12.67
CA SER A 181 -2.37 -6.73 -13.52
C SER A 181 -2.00 -6.73 -15.01
N ALA A 182 -0.71 -6.82 -15.35
CA ALA A 182 -0.25 -6.90 -16.73
C ALA A 182 -0.09 -8.34 -17.25
N SER A 183 -0.30 -9.34 -16.40
CA SER A 183 -0.03 -10.74 -16.72
C SER A 183 -1.17 -11.40 -17.51
N ASP A 184 -0.82 -12.36 -18.36
CA ASP A 184 -1.82 -13.11 -19.13
C ASP A 184 -2.71 -13.98 -18.23
N LYS A 185 -2.20 -14.43 -17.08
CA LYS A 185 -3.00 -15.18 -16.11
C LYS A 185 -4.06 -14.31 -15.44
N TRP A 186 -3.79 -13.02 -15.19
CA TRP A 186 -4.82 -12.11 -14.68
C TRP A 186 -5.89 -11.88 -15.73
N ARG A 187 -5.50 -11.58 -16.97
CA ARG A 187 -6.44 -11.45 -18.10
C ARG A 187 -7.32 -12.70 -18.25
N ALA A 188 -6.71 -13.89 -18.22
CA ALA A 188 -7.45 -15.15 -18.33
C ALA A 188 -8.41 -15.40 -17.15
N ALA A 189 -8.03 -15.01 -15.92
CA ALA A 189 -8.93 -15.10 -14.76
C ALA A 189 -10.08 -14.10 -14.88
N LEU A 190 -9.76 -12.86 -15.25
CA LEU A 190 -10.75 -11.82 -15.50
C LEU A 190 -11.75 -12.31 -16.56
N ASP A 191 -11.31 -12.79 -17.72
CA ASP A 191 -12.17 -13.25 -18.83
C ASP A 191 -13.14 -14.38 -18.46
N GLN A 192 -12.79 -15.23 -17.48
CA GLN A 192 -13.64 -16.34 -17.00
C GLN A 192 -14.78 -15.87 -16.09
N ASP A 193 -14.64 -14.70 -15.49
CA ASP A 193 -15.60 -14.13 -14.55
C ASP A 193 -16.62 -13.23 -15.25
N SER A 194 -17.86 -13.23 -14.76
CA SER A 194 -18.95 -12.42 -15.33
C SER A 194 -19.06 -11.03 -14.71
N MET A 195 -18.35 -10.78 -13.61
CA MET A 195 -18.44 -9.55 -12.80
C MET A 195 -17.05 -9.03 -12.42
N VAL A 196 -17.01 -7.83 -11.85
CA VAL A 196 -15.88 -7.27 -11.09
C VAL A 196 -16.29 -7.02 -9.64
N PRO A 197 -15.35 -6.93 -8.67
CA PRO A 197 -15.71 -6.80 -7.26
C PRO A 197 -16.65 -5.64 -6.93
N ASP A 198 -16.41 -4.46 -7.49
CA ASP A 198 -17.28 -3.29 -7.39
C ASP A 198 -17.09 -2.36 -8.60
N ALA A 199 -17.77 -1.21 -8.61
CA ALA A 199 -17.71 -0.28 -9.74
C ALA A 199 -16.31 0.33 -9.93
N TYR A 200 -15.53 0.44 -8.85
CA TYR A 200 -14.18 1.01 -8.90
C TYR A 200 -13.19 0.05 -9.55
N ALA A 201 -13.31 -1.25 -9.27
CA ALA A 201 -12.55 -2.30 -9.98
C ALA A 201 -12.72 -2.22 -11.51
N GLY A 202 -13.89 -1.79 -11.99
CA GLY A 202 -14.17 -1.66 -13.42
C GLY A 202 -13.42 -0.51 -14.13
N THR A 203 -12.76 0.38 -13.38
CA THR A 203 -12.11 1.57 -13.96
C THR A 203 -10.80 1.24 -14.69
N ASP A 204 -10.03 0.27 -14.17
CA ASP A 204 -8.78 -0.21 -14.75
C ASP A 204 -8.38 -1.56 -14.12
N VAL A 205 -7.63 -2.37 -14.88
CA VAL A 205 -7.14 -3.69 -14.47
C VAL A 205 -6.27 -3.65 -13.20
N ARG A 206 -5.55 -2.55 -12.95
CA ARG A 206 -4.78 -2.40 -11.69
C ARG A 206 -5.69 -2.20 -10.48
N GLU A 207 -6.77 -1.44 -10.64
CA GLU A 207 -7.79 -1.27 -9.60
C GLU A 207 -8.53 -2.58 -9.35
N ASP A 208 -8.78 -3.35 -10.41
CA ASP A 208 -9.37 -4.68 -10.30
C ASP A 208 -8.50 -5.66 -9.49
N VAL A 209 -7.18 -5.68 -9.70
CA VAL A 209 -6.24 -6.46 -8.87
C VAL A 209 -6.26 -5.98 -7.41
N ALA A 210 -6.25 -4.67 -7.18
CA ALA A 210 -6.27 -4.09 -5.83
C ALA A 210 -7.57 -4.44 -5.08
N GLN A 211 -8.72 -4.33 -5.75
CA GLN A 211 -10.01 -4.68 -5.18
C GLN A 211 -10.13 -6.19 -4.92
N ASN A 212 -9.69 -7.03 -5.86
CA ASN A 212 -9.63 -8.46 -5.64
C ASN A 212 -8.64 -8.86 -4.53
N THR A 213 -7.62 -8.05 -4.24
CA THR A 213 -6.75 -8.27 -3.07
C THR A 213 -7.52 -8.12 -1.75
N VAL A 214 -8.43 -7.15 -1.65
CA VAL A 214 -9.31 -7.01 -0.47
C VAL A 214 -10.23 -8.23 -0.35
N ILE A 215 -10.86 -8.64 -1.46
CA ILE A 215 -11.76 -9.80 -1.50
C ILE A 215 -11.02 -11.08 -1.09
N ALA A 216 -9.86 -11.35 -1.68
CA ALA A 216 -9.06 -12.51 -1.37
C ALA A 216 -8.62 -12.51 0.10
N THR A 217 -8.21 -11.36 0.63
CA THR A 217 -7.88 -11.23 2.06
C THR A 217 -9.08 -11.55 2.93
N TYR A 218 -10.25 -10.99 2.62
CA TYR A 218 -11.49 -11.26 3.34
C TYR A 218 -11.81 -12.76 3.36
N ASP A 219 -11.79 -13.39 2.18
CA ASP A 219 -12.11 -14.80 2.02
C ASP A 219 -11.14 -15.73 2.76
N LEU A 220 -9.85 -15.34 2.84
CA LEU A 220 -8.82 -16.10 3.56
C LEU A 220 -8.94 -16.00 5.09
N VAL A 221 -9.34 -14.84 5.63
CA VAL A 221 -9.21 -14.56 7.07
C VAL A 221 -10.55 -14.53 7.81
N VAL A 222 -11.65 -14.27 7.12
CA VAL A 222 -12.98 -14.21 7.74
C VAL A 222 -13.65 -15.59 7.64
N PRO A 223 -14.09 -16.20 8.76
CA PRO A 223 -14.76 -17.50 8.73
C PRO A 223 -15.96 -17.55 7.76
N GLY A 224 -15.88 -18.46 6.79
CA GLY A 224 -16.87 -18.65 5.73
C GLY A 224 -16.82 -17.63 4.59
N GLY A 225 -15.86 -16.71 4.62
CA GLY A 225 -15.47 -15.86 3.50
C GLY A 225 -16.63 -15.13 2.82
N LEU A 226 -16.53 -14.96 1.50
CA LEU A 226 -17.59 -14.32 0.72
C LEU A 226 -18.91 -15.12 0.73
N GLY A 227 -18.86 -16.44 0.95
CA GLY A 227 -20.03 -17.29 1.04
C GLY A 227 -21.02 -16.90 2.16
N ASN A 228 -20.56 -16.16 3.16
CA ASN A 228 -21.41 -15.64 4.25
C ASN A 228 -21.94 -14.22 4.01
N VAL A 229 -21.57 -13.57 2.90
CA VAL A 229 -22.10 -12.24 2.57
C VAL A 229 -23.47 -12.42 1.89
N LYS A 230 -24.53 -12.03 2.61
CA LYS A 230 -25.91 -12.25 2.16
C LYS A 230 -26.19 -11.51 0.84
N GLY A 231 -26.82 -12.22 -0.11
CA GLY A 231 -27.29 -11.63 -1.37
C GLY A 231 -26.18 -11.41 -2.41
N VAL A 232 -25.00 -11.99 -2.19
CA VAL A 232 -23.84 -11.86 -3.07
C VAL A 232 -23.59 -13.18 -3.79
N ASP A 233 -23.63 -13.17 -5.12
CA ASP A 233 -23.22 -14.33 -5.94
C ASP A 233 -21.73 -14.25 -6.25
N TRP A 234 -20.92 -14.64 -5.27
CA TRP A 234 -19.46 -14.54 -5.33
C TRP A 234 -18.82 -15.38 -6.44
N HIS A 235 -19.55 -16.32 -7.05
CA HIS A 235 -19.07 -17.08 -8.22
C HIS A 235 -18.76 -16.18 -9.41
N GLY A 236 -19.40 -15.02 -9.51
CA GLY A 236 -19.20 -14.06 -10.61
C GLY A 236 -17.81 -13.43 -10.67
N ILE A 237 -17.00 -13.53 -9.61
CA ILE A 237 -15.61 -13.03 -9.53
C ILE A 237 -14.62 -14.10 -9.05
N GLN A 238 -15.03 -15.37 -9.06
CA GLN A 238 -14.31 -16.44 -8.38
C GLN A 238 -12.89 -16.65 -8.92
N HIS A 239 -12.71 -16.58 -10.24
CA HIS A 239 -11.42 -16.87 -10.85
C HIS A 239 -10.39 -15.80 -10.50
N GLN A 240 -10.80 -14.53 -10.45
CA GLN A 240 -9.98 -13.38 -10.09
C GLN A 240 -9.44 -13.50 -8.66
N TYR A 241 -10.31 -13.57 -7.64
CA TYR A 241 -9.82 -13.58 -6.25
C TYR A 241 -9.15 -14.92 -5.89
N GLU A 242 -9.54 -16.04 -6.48
CA GLU A 242 -8.83 -17.31 -6.28
C GLU A 242 -7.43 -17.28 -6.91
N LEU A 243 -7.22 -16.54 -8.00
CA LEU A 243 -5.88 -16.30 -8.52
C LEU A 243 -5.03 -15.54 -7.51
N ILE A 244 -5.54 -14.47 -6.90
CA ILE A 244 -4.83 -13.77 -5.80
C ILE A 244 -4.51 -14.73 -4.65
N LYS A 245 -5.46 -15.59 -4.23
CA LYS A 245 -5.25 -16.58 -3.16
C LYS A 245 -4.14 -17.58 -3.50
N ARG A 246 -3.99 -17.97 -4.77
CA ARG A 246 -2.89 -18.82 -5.24
C ARG A 246 -1.55 -18.07 -5.26
N GLU A 247 -1.52 -16.87 -5.82
CA GLU A 247 -0.30 -16.06 -5.94
C GLU A 247 0.26 -15.65 -4.57
N GLN A 248 -0.62 -15.32 -3.62
CA GLN A 248 -0.20 -14.99 -2.26
C GLN A 248 0.35 -16.20 -1.49
N ALA A 249 -0.06 -17.42 -1.84
CA ALA A 249 0.39 -18.67 -1.23
C ALA A 249 1.62 -19.28 -1.92
N ASP A 250 2.09 -18.69 -3.03
CA ASP A 250 3.25 -19.18 -3.76
C ASP A 250 4.46 -19.38 -2.83
N ALA A 251 5.26 -20.41 -3.11
CA ALA A 251 6.41 -20.75 -2.27
C ALA A 251 7.39 -19.57 -2.07
N ASN A 252 7.46 -18.65 -3.04
CA ASN A 252 8.31 -17.47 -2.96
C ASN A 252 7.69 -16.32 -2.17
N THR A 253 6.36 -16.29 -2.03
CA THR A 253 5.61 -15.21 -1.37
C THR A 253 5.15 -15.59 0.05
N SER A 254 5.09 -16.90 0.35
CA SER A 254 4.96 -17.48 1.68
C SER A 254 3.71 -17.07 2.47
N ASN A 255 2.55 -16.93 1.83
CA ASN A 255 1.29 -16.46 2.41
C ASN A 255 1.30 -14.97 2.77
N LEU A 256 1.22 -14.12 1.74
CA LEU A 256 1.27 -12.65 1.87
C LEU A 256 0.10 -12.10 2.69
N LEU A 257 -1.11 -12.64 2.51
CA LEU A 257 -2.36 -12.00 2.95
C LEU A 257 -2.92 -12.56 4.27
N VAL A 258 -2.28 -13.57 4.86
CA VAL A 258 -2.75 -14.19 6.11
C VAL A 258 -1.94 -13.71 7.32
N PRO A 259 -2.57 -13.49 8.49
CA PRO A 259 -1.87 -13.09 9.70
C PRO A 259 -0.77 -14.07 10.15
N GLY A 260 0.21 -13.54 10.86
CA GLY A 260 1.31 -14.30 11.45
C GLY A 260 2.54 -14.45 10.55
N GLY A 261 3.57 -15.10 11.09
CA GLY A 261 4.89 -15.21 10.47
C GLY A 261 5.88 -14.19 11.00
N GLN A 262 6.98 -14.00 10.26
CA GLN A 262 8.06 -13.07 10.57
C GLN A 262 8.50 -12.38 9.28
N CYS A 263 9.00 -11.15 9.40
CA CYS A 263 9.64 -10.45 8.30
C CYS A 263 11.02 -11.07 8.03
N VAL A 264 11.20 -11.63 6.84
CA VAL A 264 12.46 -12.24 6.37
C VAL A 264 13.09 -11.47 5.21
N THR A 265 12.25 -10.74 4.48
CA THR A 265 12.59 -9.90 3.35
C THR A 265 11.83 -8.59 3.50
N ARG A 266 12.38 -7.44 3.07
CA ARG A 266 11.65 -6.18 3.08
C ARG A 266 12.19 -5.17 2.06
N LEU A 267 11.33 -4.33 1.51
CA LEU A 267 11.76 -3.12 0.83
C LEU A 267 12.54 -2.20 1.79
N PRO A 268 13.65 -1.59 1.34
CA PRO A 268 14.41 -0.68 2.18
C PRO A 268 13.60 0.59 2.46
N ASN A 269 13.82 1.17 3.65
CA ASN A 269 13.39 2.54 3.88
C ASN A 269 14.18 3.49 2.97
N SER A 270 13.58 4.60 2.55
CA SER A 270 14.33 5.71 1.98
C SER A 270 15.23 6.37 3.05
N PRO A 271 16.26 7.14 2.64
CA PRO A 271 17.17 7.76 3.59
C PRO A 271 16.49 8.85 4.43
N ALA A 272 17.01 9.08 5.65
CA ALA A 272 16.70 10.27 6.43
C ALA A 272 17.41 11.50 5.84
N VAL A 273 16.64 12.53 5.52
CA VAL A 273 17.11 13.80 4.95
C VAL A 273 16.76 14.99 5.84
N GLN A 274 17.51 16.08 5.70
CA GLN A 274 17.25 17.30 6.46
C GLN A 274 16.12 18.11 5.84
N ILE A 275 15.27 18.68 6.70
CA ILE A 275 14.36 19.76 6.31
C ILE A 275 15.12 21.09 6.50
N SER A 276 15.34 21.83 5.42
CA SER A 276 16.01 23.14 5.47
C SER A 276 15.16 24.14 6.26
N GLY A 277 15.73 24.88 7.22
CA GLY A 277 15.04 25.98 7.93
C GLY A 277 15.02 25.85 9.47
N LYS A 278 14.32 26.78 10.14
CA LYS A 278 14.31 26.86 11.62
C LYS A 278 13.59 25.66 12.25
N LYS A 279 14.26 25.02 13.21
CA LYS A 279 13.72 23.90 14.02
C LYS A 279 12.57 24.41 14.91
N ARG A 280 11.39 23.81 14.82
CA ARG A 280 10.32 24.01 15.82
C ARG A 280 10.45 22.94 16.89
N THR A 281 10.47 23.32 18.17
CA THR A 281 10.50 22.37 19.28
C THR A 281 9.18 21.60 19.34
N ARG A 282 9.24 20.26 19.39
CA ARG A 282 8.08 19.38 19.54
C ARG A 282 8.25 18.47 20.76
N ARG A 283 7.13 18.12 21.41
CA ARG A 283 7.08 17.16 22.52
C ARG A 283 6.49 15.85 22.00
N ALA A 284 7.11 14.72 22.33
CA ALA A 284 6.59 13.41 21.96
C ALA A 284 5.27 13.10 22.70
N PRO A 285 4.31 12.43 22.04
CA PRO A 285 3.11 11.90 22.70
C PRO A 285 3.44 10.91 23.82
N ARG A 286 2.48 10.66 24.72
CA ARG A 286 2.65 9.64 25.78
C ARG A 286 2.90 8.27 25.14
N GLY A 287 3.91 7.55 25.64
CA GLY A 287 4.30 6.23 25.12
C GLY A 287 5.19 6.26 23.87
N VAL A 288 5.62 7.46 23.43
CA VAL A 288 6.51 7.64 22.28
C VAL A 288 7.81 8.29 22.75
N ASN A 289 8.96 7.74 22.35
CA ASN A 289 10.26 8.36 22.66
C ASN A 289 10.60 9.45 21.64
N LEU A 290 11.42 10.41 22.02
CA LEU A 290 12.00 11.38 21.09
C LEU A 290 13.43 10.96 20.70
N LEU A 291 13.64 10.57 19.44
CA LEU A 291 14.97 10.27 18.91
C LEU A 291 15.72 11.55 18.58
N LYS A 292 16.93 11.70 19.14
CA LYS A 292 17.82 12.85 18.90
C LYS A 292 18.88 12.48 17.85
N GLY A 293 19.23 13.44 17.00
CA GLY A 293 20.24 13.26 15.94
C GLY A 293 19.66 12.74 14.62
N LYS A 294 20.54 12.40 13.67
CA LYS A 294 20.14 11.76 12.39
C LYS A 294 19.62 10.35 12.68
N PRO A 295 18.35 10.04 12.34
CA PRO A 295 17.81 8.70 12.54
C PRO A 295 18.49 7.68 11.62
N ASN A 296 18.70 6.46 12.12
CA ASN A 296 19.11 5.33 11.30
C ASN A 296 17.88 4.77 10.58
N THR A 297 17.95 4.69 9.26
CA THR A 297 16.89 4.15 8.39
C THR A 297 17.23 2.79 7.81
N ASP A 298 18.45 2.30 8.06
CA ASP A 298 18.94 1.05 7.49
C ASP A 298 18.16 -0.14 8.06
N LEU A 299 18.01 -1.16 7.23
CA LEU A 299 17.45 -2.43 7.67
C LEU A 299 18.44 -3.12 8.63
N VAL A 300 17.90 -3.85 9.61
CA VAL A 300 18.73 -4.65 10.52
C VAL A 300 19.48 -5.72 9.73
N GLU A 301 20.74 -5.96 10.10
CA GLU A 301 21.61 -6.97 9.50
C GLU A 301 20.94 -8.36 9.49
N GLY A 302 21.11 -9.09 8.39
CA GLY A 302 20.51 -10.41 8.18
C GLY A 302 19.12 -10.40 7.53
N LEU A 303 18.47 -9.23 7.40
CA LEU A 303 17.24 -9.12 6.60
C LEU A 303 17.58 -9.08 5.11
N LYS A 304 16.88 -9.87 4.30
CA LYS A 304 17.05 -9.82 2.84
C LYS A 304 16.37 -8.56 2.29
N VAL A 305 17.11 -7.79 1.48
CA VAL A 305 16.59 -6.57 0.86
C VAL A 305 15.78 -6.94 -0.38
N LEU A 306 14.51 -6.53 -0.43
CA LEU A 306 13.73 -6.56 -1.66
C LEU A 306 14.18 -5.38 -2.54
N VAL A 307 14.45 -5.68 -3.80
CA VAL A 307 14.76 -4.65 -4.80
C VAL A 307 13.45 -4.30 -5.50
N PRO A 308 12.99 -3.04 -5.41
CA PRO A 308 11.77 -2.63 -6.08
C PRO A 308 11.94 -2.73 -7.60
N SER A 309 10.86 -3.07 -8.29
CA SER A 309 10.78 -2.90 -9.74
C SER A 309 11.02 -1.42 -10.10
N ARG A 310 11.80 -1.19 -11.16
CA ARG A 310 12.03 0.17 -11.67
C ARG A 310 10.83 0.57 -12.53
N ASN A 311 10.33 1.79 -12.31
CA ASN A 311 9.30 2.47 -13.12
C ASN A 311 7.86 2.03 -12.92
N PHE A 312 7.30 2.19 -11.72
CA PHE A 312 5.85 2.30 -11.56
C PHE A 312 5.49 3.32 -10.48
N SER A 313 4.68 4.30 -10.84
CA SER A 313 3.94 5.16 -9.90
C SER A 313 2.48 5.10 -10.34
N THR A 314 1.60 4.61 -9.49
CA THR A 314 0.16 4.71 -9.64
C THR A 314 -0.30 5.95 -8.89
N GLU A 315 0.00 7.14 -9.38
CA GLU A 315 -0.74 8.35 -8.97
C GLU A 315 -2.13 8.30 -9.62
N TYR A 316 -2.93 7.30 -9.23
CA TYR A 316 -4.35 7.26 -9.52
C TYR A 316 -5.06 7.69 -8.24
N PHE A 317 -5.79 8.81 -8.33
CA PHE A 317 -6.60 9.29 -7.23
C PHE A 317 -7.80 8.34 -7.08
N CYS A 318 -7.88 7.63 -5.97
CA CYS A 318 -9.07 6.85 -5.60
C CYS A 318 -10.24 7.81 -5.38
N HIS A 319 -11.00 8.11 -6.43
CA HIS A 319 -12.23 8.88 -6.34
C HIS A 319 -13.38 7.94 -5.95
N ARG A 320 -14.17 8.35 -4.95
CA ARG A 320 -15.46 7.72 -4.68
C ARG A 320 -16.31 7.81 -5.96
N PRO A 321 -16.98 6.74 -6.42
CA PRO A 321 -18.00 6.89 -7.43
C PRO A 321 -19.07 7.84 -6.90
N GLU A 322 -19.35 8.92 -7.64
CA GLU A 322 -20.43 9.84 -7.33
C GLU A 322 -21.75 9.05 -7.25
N GLY A 323 -22.38 9.01 -6.08
CA GLY A 323 -23.73 8.44 -5.91
C GLY A 323 -23.92 7.29 -4.92
N ALA A 324 -23.11 7.18 -3.86
CA ALA A 324 -23.37 6.31 -2.70
C ALA A 324 -23.57 7.12 -1.41
#